data_AF-R6MWX2-F1
#
_entry.id   AF-R6MWX2-F1
#
_cell.length_a   1.000
_cell.length_b   1.000
_cell.length_c   1.000
_cell.angle_alpha   90.00
_cell.angle_beta   90.00
_cell.angle_gamma   90.00
#
_symmetry.space_group_name_H-M   'P 1'
#
loop_
_entity.id
_entity.type
_entity.pdbx_description
1 polymer ?
#
loop_
_entity_poly.entity_id
_entity_poly.type
_entity_poly.pdbx_seq_one_letter_code
_entity_poly.pdbx_strand_id
1 'polypeptide(L)' 'MEVTEKITLDMLTKEGVSVLRQKFININDVEVQVGENVRNAFTNCEDDRKILKEQLSEDYYNAVMAVWGL' A
#
# COMPACT_ATOMS: atom_id res chain seq x y z
N MET A 1 -14.34 14.07 -12.81
CA MET A 1 -13.43 14.19 -11.66
C MET A 1 -12.55 12.96 -11.68
N GLU A 2 -11.24 13.14 -11.80
CA GLU A 2 -10.29 12.03 -11.74
C GLU A 2 -10.05 11.66 -10.27
N VAL A 3 -10.09 10.37 -9.95
CA VAL A 3 -9.78 9.85 -8.62
C VAL A 3 -8.42 9.18 -8.69
N THR A 4 -7.47 9.66 -7.90
CA THR A 4 -6.13 9.08 -7.78
C THR A 4 -6.05 8.24 -6.51
N GLU A 5 -5.43 7.06 -6.59
CA GLU A 5 -5.14 6.23 -5.42
C GLU A 5 -3.69 6.43 -4.96
N LYS A 6 -3.51 6.57 -3.65
CA LYS A 6 -2.19 6.56 -3.00
C LYS A 6 -2.08 5.36 -2.09
N ILE A 7 -0.94 4.69 -2.16
CA ILE A 7 -0.59 3.55 -1.32
C ILE A 7 0.49 4.01 -0.34
N THR A 8 0.31 3.71 0.94
CA THR A 8 1.33 3.89 1.98
C THR A 8 1.65 2.53 2.60
N LEU A 9 2.94 2.18 2.59
CA LEU A 9 3.47 1.05 3.36
C LEU A 9 3.79 1.56 4.77
N ASP A 10 2.98 1.16 5.73
CA ASP A 10 3.03 1.60 7.12
C ASP A 10 3.42 0.43 8.04
N MET A 11 4.04 0.73 9.18
CA MET A 11 4.52 -0.29 10.14
C MET A 11 5.33 -1.41 9.48
N LEU A 12 6.08 -1.09 8.41
CA LEU A 12 6.90 -2.05 7.68
C LEU A 12 8.10 -2.49 8.53
N THR A 13 8.04 -3.73 8.99
CA THR A 13 9.10 -4.39 9.76
C THR A 13 9.48 -5.72 9.09
N LYS A 14 10.42 -6.46 9.67
CA LYS A 14 10.79 -7.80 9.19
C LYS A 14 9.66 -8.83 9.32
N GLU A 15 8.68 -8.58 10.19
CA GLU A 15 7.61 -9.54 10.51
C GLU A 15 6.32 -9.26 9.74
N GLY A 16 6.11 -8.02 9.28
CA GLY A 16 4.88 -7.64 8.60
C GLY A 16 4.86 -6.21 8.11
N VAL A 17 3.78 -5.87 7.42
CA VAL A 17 3.50 -4.55 6.86
C VAL A 17 2.00 -4.25 6.89
N SER A 18 1.64 -2.99 7.08
CA SER A 18 0.28 -2.51 6.90
C SER A 18 0.18 -1.68 5.62
N VAL A 19 -0.62 -2.12 4.66
CA VAL A 19 -0.87 -1.40 3.41
C VAL A 19 -2.10 -0.53 3.59
N LEU A 20 -1.91 0.79 3.55
CA LEU A 20 -2.98 1.78 3.57
C LEU A 20 -3.24 2.28 2.14
N ARG A 21 -4.51 2.25 1.72
CA ARG A 21 -4.97 2.82 0.44
C ARG A 21 -5.93 3.97 0.69
N GLN A 22 -5.68 5.07 0.00
CA GLN A 22 -6.44 6.31 0.10
C GLN A 22 -6.76 6.83 -1.28
N LYS A 23 -7.96 7.37 -1.46
CA LYS A 23 -8.43 7.94 -2.73
C LYS A 23 -8.53 9.44 -2.61
N PHE A 24 -8.09 10.14 -3.65
CA PHE A 24 -8.01 11.59 -3.68
C PHE A 24 -8.61 12.14 -4.97
N ILE A 25 -9.15 13.36 -4.89
CA ILE A 25 -9.54 14.16 -6.05
C ILE A 25 -8.85 15.52 -5.96
N ASN A 26 -8.63 16.15 -7.11
CA ASN A 26 -8.14 17.53 -7.16
C ASN A 26 -9.32 18.52 -7.25
N ILE A 27 -9.34 19.51 -6.38
CA ILE A 27 -10.30 20.63 -6.39
C ILE A 27 -9.49 21.92 -6.31
N ASN A 28 -9.45 22.67 -7.42
CA ASN A 28 -8.70 23.94 -7.52
C ASN A 28 -7.25 23.81 -7.02
N ASP A 29 -6.54 22.80 -7.53
CA ASP A 29 -5.16 22.47 -7.15
C ASP A 29 -4.96 22.00 -5.70
N VAL A 30 -6.05 21.80 -4.95
CA VAL A 30 -6.03 21.19 -3.62
C VAL A 30 -6.41 19.72 -3.72
N GLU A 31 -5.53 18.85 -3.24
CA GLU A 31 -5.81 17.42 -3.15
C GLU A 31 -6.66 17.13 -1.92
N VAL A 32 -7.85 16.56 -2.13
CA VAL A 32 -8.83 16.27 -1.08
C VAL A 32 -9.07 14.76 -1.04
N GLN A 33 -8.93 14.15 0.14
CA GLN A 33 -9.26 12.75 0.32
C GLN A 33 -10.77 12.55 0.20
N VAL A 34 -11.15 11.49 -0.51
CA VAL A 34 -12.55 11.05 -0.64
C VAL A 34 -12.69 9.59 -0.23
N GLY A 35 -13.79 9.29 0.45
CA GLY A 35 -14.04 7.96 0.99
C GLY A 35 -13.17 7.63 2.21
N GLU A 36 -13.26 6.38 2.66
CA GLU A 36 -12.56 5.89 3.84
C GLU A 36 -11.20 5.29 3.51
N ASN A 37 -10.36 5.18 4.53
CA ASN A 37 -9.10 4.46 4.48
C ASN A 37 -9.37 2.96 4.35
N VAL A 38 -8.74 2.31 3.37
CA VAL A 38 -8.71 0.84 3.31
C VAL A 38 -7.35 0.37 3.79
N ARG A 39 -7.34 -0.40 4.88
CA ARG A 39 -6.11 -0.91 5.49
C ARG A 39 -6.12 -2.43 5.56
N ASN A 40 -5.04 -3.04 5.09
CA ASN A 40 -4.80 -4.48 5.20
C ASN A 40 -3.45 -4.71 5.87
N ALA A 41 -3.38 -5.64 6.81
CA ALA A 41 -2.14 -6.07 7.42
C ALA A 41 -1.70 -7.39 6.79
N PHE A 42 -0.41 -7.51 6.54
CA PHE A 42 0.23 -8.69 5.97
C PHE A 42 1.41 -9.07 6.84
N THR A 43 1.64 -10.36 6.96
CA THR A 43 2.77 -10.95 7.66
C THR A 43 3.81 -11.45 6.68
N ASN A 44 5.05 -11.62 7.13
CA ASN A 44 6.13 -12.14 6.31
C ASN A 44 6.02 -13.67 6.11
N CYS A 45 4.87 -14.13 5.61
CA CYS A 45 4.59 -15.53 5.26
C CYS A 45 4.44 -15.69 3.74
N GLU A 46 4.55 -16.92 3.24
CA GLU A 46 4.55 -17.19 1.79
C GLU A 46 3.25 -16.77 1.10
N ASP A 47 2.10 -16.96 1.74
CA ASP A 47 0.81 -16.67 1.13
C ASP A 47 0.56 -15.17 1.05
N ASP A 48 0.88 -14.42 2.11
CA ASP A 48 0.78 -12.95 2.10
C ASP A 48 1.74 -12.32 1.09
N ARG A 49 2.94 -12.90 0.87
CA ARG A 49 3.85 -12.45 -0.19
C ARG A 49 3.24 -12.60 -1.59
N LYS A 50 2.49 -13.68 -1.85
CA LYS A 50 1.80 -13.88 -3.14
C LYS A 50 0.70 -12.82 -3.32
N ILE A 51 -0.09 -12.59 -2.28
CA ILE A 51 -1.15 -11.57 -2.30
C ILE A 51 -0.56 -10.17 -2.54
N LEU A 52 0.53 -9.82 -1.85
CA LEU A 52 1.21 -8.54 -2.05
C LEU A 52 1.73 -8.37 -3.47
N LYS A 53 2.27 -9.44 -4.09
CA LYS A 53 2.76 -9.41 -5.48
C LYS A 53 1.65 -9.15 -6.49
N GLU A 54 0.44 -9.64 -6.21
CA GLU A 54 -0.74 -9.41 -7.06
C GLU A 54 -1.36 -8.02 -6.84
N GLN A 55 -1.27 -7.48 -5.62
CA GLN A 55 -1.96 -6.24 -5.23
C GLN A 55 -1.13 -4.97 -5.33
N LEU A 56 0.20 -5.07 -5.31
CA LEU A 56 1.11 -3.93 -5.31
C LEU A 56 1.79 -3.79 -6.67
N SER A 57 2.18 -2.57 -7.02
CA SER A 57 3.15 -2.39 -8.10
C SER A 57 4.50 -3.00 -7.72
N GLU A 58 5.34 -3.23 -8.72
CA GLU A 58 6.66 -3.81 -8.53
C GLU A 58 7.52 -2.99 -7.55
N ASP A 59 7.46 -1.66 -7.60
CA ASP A 59 8.20 -0.78 -6.69
C ASP A 59 7.81 -0.98 -5.22
N TYR A 60 6.52 -1.00 -4.93
CA TYR A 60 6.03 -1.21 -3.56
C TYR A 60 6.31 -2.65 -3.09
N TYR A 61 6.12 -3.64 -3.96
CA TYR A 61 6.42 -5.03 -3.63
C TYR A 61 7.90 -5.22 -3.28
N ASN A 62 8.80 -4.72 -4.13
CA ASN A 62 10.24 -4.82 -3.92
C ASN A 62 10.69 -4.09 -2.65
N ALA A 63 10.07 -2.95 -2.30
CA ALA A 63 10.34 -2.27 -1.04
C ALA A 63 10.00 -3.14 0.18
N VAL A 64 8.88 -3.87 0.15
CA VAL A 64 8.53 -4.81 1.22
C VAL A 64 9.52 -5.98 1.26
N MET A 65 9.82 -6.58 0.10
CA MET A 65 10.74 -7.74 0.02
C MET A 65 12.15 -7.39 0.53
N ALA A 66 12.65 -6.19 0.20
CA ALA A 66 13.94 -5.71 0.66
C ALA A 66 14.04 -5.64 2.20
N VAL A 67 12.98 -5.18 2.89
CA VAL A 67 12.93 -5.18 4.37
C VAL A 67 12.81 -6.60 4.92
N TRP A 68 12.12 -7.48 4.21
CA TRP A 68 11.93 -8.89 4.57
C TRP A 68 13.15 -9.77 4.26
N GLY A 69 14.18 -9.23 3.59
CA GLY A 69 15.43 -9.90 3.29
C GLY A 69 15.37 -10.86 2.10
N LEU A 70 14.54 -10.54 1.10
CA LEU A 70 14.29 -11.33 -0.11
C LEU A 70 14.61 -10.53 -1.38
#